data_AF-D1KDW3-F1
#
_entry.id   AF-D1KDW3-F1
#
_cell.length_a   1.000
_cell.length_b   1.000
_cell.length_c   1.000
_cell.angle_alpha   90.00
_cell.angle_beta   90.00
_cell.angle_gamma   90.00
#
_symmetry.space_group_name_H-M   'P 1'
#
loop_
_entity.id
_entity.type
_entity.pdbx_description
1 polymer ?
#
loop_
_entity_poly.entity_id
_entity_poly.type
_entity_poly.pdbx_seq_one_letter_code
_entity_poly.pdbx_strand_id
1 'polypeptide(L)' 'MSVEYKKGYLVKHPKIDDWGVGVVLEDSDGKIVNVSFKNAGKKSLSLQYVEPEILCKDPLSDVELKQFQILGSECDF' A
#
# COMPACT_ATOMS: atom_id res chain seq x y z
N MET A 1 14.26 12.50 -5.32
CA MET A 1 13.33 11.85 -6.27
C MET A 1 12.02 11.68 -5.52
N SER A 2 10.93 12.22 -6.04
CA SER A 2 9.61 12.06 -5.44
C SER A 2 9.18 10.61 -5.61
N VAL A 3 8.80 9.94 -4.52
CA VAL A 3 8.28 8.57 -4.61
C VAL A 3 6.82 8.65 -5.01
N GLU A 4 6.51 8.23 -6.23
CA GLU A 4 5.13 8.15 -6.73
C GLU A 4 4.53 6.80 -6.35
N TYR A 5 3.45 6.82 -5.57
CA TYR A 5 2.71 5.63 -5.21
C TYR A 5 1.55 5.48 -6.19
N LYS A 6 1.50 4.33 -6.87
CA LYS A 6 0.39 4.01 -7.78
C LYS A 6 -0.56 3.03 -7.12
N LYS A 7 -1.84 3.14 -7.48
CA LYS A 7 -2.86 2.15 -7.15
C LYS A 7 -2.36 0.74 -7.50
N GLY A 8 -2.50 -0.18 -6.56
CA GLY A 8 -2.04 -1.56 -6.69
C GLY A 8 -0.62 -1.82 -6.16
N TYR A 9 0.12 -0.79 -5.73
CA TYR A 9 1.44 -1.01 -5.12
C TYR A 9 1.31 -1.57 -3.71
N LEU A 10 2.24 -2.47 -3.37
CA LEU A 10 2.36 -3.01 -2.02
C LEU A 10 3.39 -2.24 -1.23
N VAL A 11 2.97 -1.77 -0.06
CA VAL A 11 3.77 -0.95 0.82
C VAL A 11 3.67 -1.47 2.24
N LYS A 12 4.69 -1.22 3.06
CA LYS A 12 4.61 -1.42 4.51
C LYS A 12 4.96 -0.15 5.25
N HIS A 13 4.45 -0.05 6.48
CA HIS A 13 4.84 1.06 7.34
C HIS A 13 6.22 0.77 7.94
N PRO A 14 7.22 1.65 7.76
CA PRO A 14 8.61 1.37 8.13
C PRO A 14 8.83 1.26 9.65
N LYS A 15 7.94 1.87 10.44
CA LYS A 15 8.02 1.88 11.91
C LYS A 15 7.00 0.99 12.60
N ILE A 16 6.00 0.50 11.87
CA ILE A 16 4.84 -0.20 12.46
C ILE A 16 4.59 -1.45 11.64
N ASP A 17 5.34 -2.51 11.96
CA ASP A 17 5.13 -3.84 11.38
C ASP A 17 3.77 -4.43 11.76
N ASP A 18 3.17 -3.97 12.87
CA ASP A 18 1.86 -4.43 13.35
C ASP A 18 0.74 -4.20 12.32
N TRP A 19 0.84 -3.18 11.46
CA TRP A 19 -0.15 -2.93 10.40
C TRP A 19 -0.08 -3.97 9.27
N GLY A 20 1.06 -4.67 9.14
CA GLY A 20 1.33 -5.63 8.08
C GLY A 20 1.53 -4.98 6.71
N VAL A 21 1.36 -5.80 5.67
CA VAL A 21 1.43 -5.35 4.28
C VAL A 21 0.17 -4.54 3.96
N GLY A 22 0.38 -3.37 3.35
CA GLY A 22 -0.67 -2.51 2.84
C GLY A 22 -0.65 -2.41 1.33
N VAL A 23 -1.83 -2.21 0.74
CA VAL A 23 -1.97 -2.00 -0.69
C VAL A 23 -2.52 -0.62 -0.99
N VAL A 24 -1.89 0.08 -1.93
CA VAL A 24 -2.29 1.42 -2.35
C VAL A 24 -3.61 1.33 -3.12
N LEU A 25 -4.62 2.05 -2.64
CA LEU A 25 -5.98 1.99 -3.21
C LEU A 25 -6.19 2.96 -4.38
N GLU A 26 -5.42 4.05 -4.40
CA GLU A 26 -5.51 5.13 -5.39
C GLU A 26 -4.12 5.71 -5.66
N ASP A 27 -3.92 6.28 -6.83
CA ASP A 27 -2.69 7.02 -7.13
C ASP A 27 -2.49 8.17 -6.14
N SER A 28 -1.26 8.30 -5.66
CA SER A 28 -0.90 9.37 -4.74
C SER A 28 -0.51 10.62 -5.52
N ASP A 29 -1.13 11.74 -5.19
CA ASP A 29 -0.73 13.10 -5.62
C ASP A 29 0.64 13.56 -5.06
N GLY A 30 1.45 12.64 -4.51
CA GLY A 30 2.76 12.94 -3.92
C GLY A 30 2.69 13.65 -2.56
N LYS A 31 1.49 13.85 -2.01
CA LYS A 31 1.28 14.43 -0.66
C LYS A 31 0.72 13.41 0.32
N ILE A 32 -0.31 12.69 -0.10
CA ILE A 32 -1.05 11.72 0.71
C ILE A 32 -1.22 10.47 -0.13
N VAL A 33 -1.05 9.31 0.49
CA VAL A 33 -1.28 8.00 -0.10
C VAL A 33 -2.32 7.26 0.73
N ASN A 34 -3.37 6.76 0.09
CA ASN A 34 -4.37 5.92 0.73
C ASN A 34 -3.99 4.46 0.57
N VAL A 35 -3.74 3.81 1.71
CA VAL A 35 -3.24 2.44 1.78
C VAL A 35 -4.21 1.61 2.61
N SER A 36 -4.56 0.43 2.12
CA SER A 36 -5.29 -0.57 2.89
C SER A 36 -4.33 -1.59 3.47
N PHE A 37 -4.03 -1.45 4.76
CA PHE A 37 -3.23 -2.38 5.53
C PHE A 37 -4.03 -3.63 5.88
N LYS A 38 -3.40 -4.81 5.79
CA LYS A 38 -4.05 -6.09 6.08
C LYS A 38 -4.54 -6.19 7.53
N ASN A 39 -3.76 -5.67 8.49
CA ASN A 39 -4.11 -5.75 9.91
C ASN A 39 -4.78 -4.48 10.43
N ALA A 40 -4.39 -3.31 9.92
CA ALA A 40 -4.92 -2.01 10.38
C ALA A 40 -6.08 -1.44 9.54
N GLY A 41 -6.40 -2.06 8.41
CA GLY A 41 -7.40 -1.60 7.46
C GLY A 41 -6.96 -0.37 6.65
N LYS A 42 -7.93 0.41 6.16
CA LYS A 42 -7.67 1.59 5.33
C LYS A 42 -7.11 2.74 6.18
N LYS A 43 -5.96 3.27 5.76
CA LYS A 43 -5.26 4.39 6.39
C LYS A 43 -4.77 5.36 5.32
N SER A 44 -4.94 6.64 5.62
CA SER A 44 -4.38 7.75 4.84
C SER A 44 -3.04 8.13 5.43
N LEU A 45 -1.97 8.03 4.66
CA LEU A 45 -0.62 8.38 5.11
C LEU A 45 -0.12 9.58 4.33
N SER A 46 0.39 10.57 5.05
CA SER A 46 0.98 11.76 4.44
C SER A 46 2.47 11.54 4.25
N LEU A 47 2.95 11.62 3.00
CA LEU A 47 4.35 11.37 2.63
C LEU A 47 5.33 12.34 3.28
N GLN A 48 4.85 13.51 3.69
CA GLN A 48 5.61 14.49 4.48
C GLN A 48 5.96 14.02 5.90
N TYR A 49 5.24 13.05 6.47
CA TYR A 49 5.47 12.55 7.83
C TYR A 49 5.95 11.10 7.85
N VAL A 50 5.48 10.30 6.90
CA VAL A 50 5.88 8.91 6.76
C VAL A 50 5.94 8.52 5.30
N GLU A 51 7.11 8.03 4.90
CA GLU A 51 7.33 7.41 3.60
C GLU A 51 7.20 5.90 3.77
N PRO A 52 6.08 5.29 3.37
CA PRO A 52 5.93 3.84 3.46
C PRO A 52 6.90 3.15 2.49
N GLU A 53 7.47 2.04 2.94
CA GLU A 53 8.46 1.27 2.18
C GLU A 53 7.73 0.44 1.12
N ILE A 54 8.04 0.67 -0.15
CA ILE A 54 7.41 -0.07 -1.25
C ILE A 54 8.04 -1.47 -1.33
N LEU A 55 7.25 -2.48 -1.01
CA LEU A 55 7.64 -3.88 -1.12
C LEU A 55 7.53 -4.37 -2.56
N CYS A 56 6.46 -3.97 -3.27
CA CYS A 56 6.23 -4.36 -4.65
C CYS A 56 5.73 -3.18 -5.49
N LYS A 57 6.42 -2.95 -6.62
CA LYS A 57 6.09 -1.91 -7.60
C LYS A 57 5.27 -2.45 -8.77
N ASP A 58 4.81 -3.69 -8.69
CA ASP A 58 3.87 -4.25 -9.64
C ASP A 58 2.46 -3.74 -9.30
N PRO A 59 1.83 -2.96 -10.19
CA PRO A 59 0.48 -2.48 -9.97
C PRO A 59 -0.48 -3.66 -10.06
N LEU A 60 -0.96 -4.12 -8.90
CA LEU A 60 -2.05 -5.09 -8.82
C LEU A 60 -3.26 -4.55 -9.59
N SER A 61 -3.83 -5.38 -10.46
CA SER A 61 -5.06 -5.06 -11.19
C SER A 61 -6.23 -4.87 -10.22
N ASP A 62 -7.33 -4.24 -10.66
CA ASP A 62 -8.51 -4.05 -9.82
C ASP A 62 -9.05 -5.35 -9.21
N VAL A 63 -8.97 -6.46 -9.95
CA VAL A 63 -9.28 -7.81 -9.44
C VAL A 63 -8.39 -8.20 -8.27
N GLU A 64 -7.08 -8.06 -8.43
CA GLU A 64 -6.08 -8.44 -7.44
C GLU A 64 -6.16 -7.55 -6.19
N LEU A 65 -6.39 -6.25 -6.36
CA LEU A 65 -6.63 -5.29 -5.28
C LEU A 65 -7.85 -5.67 -4.44
N LYS A 66 -8.91 -6.10 -5.12
CA LYS A 66 -10.13 -6.57 -4.46
C LYS A 66 -9.83 -7.88 -3.76
N GLN A 67 -9.16 -8.82 -4.43
CA GLN A 67 -8.76 -10.10 -3.85
C GLN A 67 -7.94 -9.91 -2.58
N PHE A 68 -6.93 -9.03 -2.59
CA PHE A 68 -6.08 -8.70 -1.43
C PHE A 68 -6.88 -8.20 -0.22
N GLN A 69 -7.99 -7.48 -0.45
CA GLN A 69 -8.88 -7.01 0.61
C GLN A 69 -9.79 -8.12 1.17
N ILE A 70 -10.07 -9.18 0.40
CA ILE A 70 -11.02 -10.25 0.77
C ILE A 70 -10.30 -11.50 1.27
N LEU A 71 -9.16 -11.82 0.67
CA LEU A 71 -8.32 -12.99 0.85
C LEU A 71 -6.91 -12.41 0.90
N GLY A 72 -6.32 -12.25 2.08
CA GLY A 72 -5.02 -11.61 2.21
C GLY A 72 -3.93 -12.41 1.48
N SER A 73 -3.76 -12.17 0.19
CA SER A 73 -2.99 -13.02 -0.72
C SER A 73 -1.50 -12.82 -0.52
N GLU A 74 -0.83 -13.93 -0.24
CA GLU A 74 0.60 -14.08 -0.40
C GLU A 74 0.96 -13.73 -1.85
N CYS A 75 1.87 -12.76 -2.03
CA CYS A 75 2.61 -12.65 -3.29
C CYS A 75 3.52 -13.87 -3.36
N ASP A 76 3.06 -14.92 -4.04
CA ASP A 76 3.93 -16.00 -4.49
C ASP A 76 4.62 -15.53 -5.77
N PHE A 77 5.96 -15.57 -5.75
CA PHE A 77 6.89 -15.01 -6.72
C PHE A 77 7.13 -15.98 -7.90
#